data_AF-A0A652LDD0-F1
#
_entry.id   AF-A0A652LDD0-F1
#
_cell.length_a   1.000
_cell.length_b   1.000
_cell.length_c   1.000
_cell.angle_alpha   90.00
_cell.angle_beta   90.00
_cell.angle_gamma   90.00
#
_symmetry.space_group_name_H-M   'P 1'
#
loop_
_entity.id
_entity.type
_entity.pdbx_description
1 polymer ?
#
loop_
_entity_poly.entity_id
_entity_poly.type
_entity_poly.pdbx_seq_one_letter_code
_entity_poly.pdbx_strand_id
1 'polypeptide(L)'
;MTGAVAVAAAGLLLGHARLPGLPGNATSLLETFLPWLGLVALAGFAVAAVRRSAVAVVASVLLIGVWVWVFRTVLPPSPGDGPHDLTVVQHNVSDENADPARAVRILLGASPDLVALEELTPERLPAYRAALAP
;
A
#
# COMPACT_ATOMS: atom_id res chain seq x y z
N MET A 1 18.04 14.21 19.40
CA MET A 1 18.16 13.09 18.43
C MET A 1 16.80 12.64 17.91
N THR A 2 15.84 12.27 18.76
CA THR A 2 14.49 11.81 18.37
C THR A 2 13.74 12.76 17.43
N GLY A 3 13.74 14.07 17.70
CA GLY A 3 13.07 15.04 16.81
C GLY A 3 13.69 15.12 15.41
N ALA A 4 15.02 15.09 15.31
CA ALA A 4 15.70 15.10 14.00
C ALA A 4 15.40 13.84 13.18
N VAL A 5 15.36 12.67 13.84
CA VAL A 5 14.96 11.40 13.19
C VAL A 5 13.53 11.47 12.68
N ALA A 6 12.60 12.02 13.47
CA ALA A 6 11.21 12.16 13.05
C ALA A 6 11.06 13.09 11.82
N VAL A 7 11.77 14.21 11.80
CA VAL A 7 11.78 15.13 10.65
C VAL A 7 12.38 14.48 9.41
N ALA A 8 13.51 13.76 9.55
CA ALA A 8 14.13 13.06 8.44
C ALA A 8 13.21 11.96 7.88
N ALA A 9 12.56 11.19 8.75
CA ALA A 9 11.57 10.19 8.34
C ALA A 9 10.36 10.82 7.62
N ALA A 10 9.90 12.00 8.05
CA ALA A 10 8.81 12.71 7.37
C ALA A 10 9.23 13.17 5.97
N GLY A 11 10.45 13.69 5.83
CA GLY A 11 11.02 14.06 4.53
C GLY A 11 11.18 12.86 3.60
N LEU A 12 11.69 11.73 4.12
CA LEU A 12 11.78 10.48 3.37
C LEU A 12 10.40 9.99 2.91
N LEU A 13 9.40 10.02 3.80
CA LEU A 13 8.05 9.58 3.50
C LEU A 13 7.37 10.46 2.43
N LEU A 14 7.59 11.78 2.43
CA LEU A 14 7.12 12.66 1.34
C LEU A 14 7.90 12.46 0.03
N GLY A 15 9.18 12.10 0.15
CA GLY A 15 10.11 11.97 -0.97
C GLY A 15 10.20 10.56 -1.57
N HIS A 16 9.58 9.55 -0.97
CA HIS A 16 9.86 8.14 -1.30
C HIS A 16 9.66 7.82 -2.78
N ALA A 17 8.60 8.34 -3.40
CA ALA A 17 8.26 8.11 -4.80
C ALA A 17 9.25 8.75 -5.80
N ARG A 18 10.18 9.59 -5.33
CA ARG A 18 11.24 10.20 -6.15
C ARG A 18 12.57 9.44 -6.07
N LEU A 19 12.63 8.38 -5.25
CA LEU A 19 13.84 7.58 -5.13
C LEU A 19 14.04 6.78 -6.43
N PRO A 20 15.26 6.76 -6.98
CA PRO A 20 15.56 5.93 -8.14
C PRO A 20 15.44 4.44 -7.78
N GLY A 21 15.38 3.56 -8.78
CA GLY A 21 15.56 2.13 -8.56
C GLY A 21 16.96 1.84 -8.02
N LEU A 22 17.06 1.52 -6.72
CA LEU A 22 18.32 1.23 -6.06
C LEU A 22 18.71 -0.26 -6.23
N PRO A 23 20.02 -0.60 -6.20
CA PRO A 23 20.49 -1.97 -6.30
C PRO A 23 19.81 -2.92 -5.32
N GLY A 24 19.51 -4.14 -5.77
CA GLY A 24 18.86 -5.15 -4.94
C GLY A 24 17.42 -4.80 -4.54
N ASN A 25 16.73 -3.96 -5.31
CA ASN A 25 15.37 -3.48 -5.03
C ASN A 25 15.24 -2.76 -3.68
N ALA A 26 16.30 -2.08 -3.23
CA ALA A 26 16.29 -1.41 -1.92
C ALA A 26 15.21 -0.32 -1.81
N THR A 27 14.83 0.32 -2.92
CA THR A 27 13.70 1.26 -2.98
C THR A 27 12.38 0.55 -2.68
N SER A 28 12.13 -0.61 -3.30
CA SER A 28 10.94 -1.42 -3.03
C SER A 28 10.94 -1.97 -1.60
N LEU A 29 12.10 -2.35 -1.07
CA LEU A 29 12.24 -2.75 0.33
C LEU A 29 11.86 -1.59 1.25
N LEU A 30 12.36 -0.39 0.99
CA LEU A 30 11.98 0.81 1.74
C LEU A 30 10.47 1.05 1.68
N GLU A 31 9.87 1.03 0.49
CA GLU A 31 8.43 1.23 0.29
C GLU A 31 7.59 0.25 1.09
N THR A 32 8.02 -1.01 1.15
CA THR A 32 7.40 -2.07 1.97
C THR A 32 7.38 -1.70 3.46
N PHE A 33 8.39 -0.97 3.94
CA PHE A 33 8.49 -0.57 5.35
C PHE A 33 7.88 0.80 5.67
N LEU A 34 7.52 1.63 4.69
CA LEU A 34 6.96 2.98 4.93
C LEU A 34 5.68 2.99 5.79
N PRO A 35 4.71 2.05 5.63
CA PRO A 35 3.54 2.01 6.49
C PRO A 35 3.89 1.88 7.98
N TRP A 36 4.99 1.20 8.30
CA TRP A 36 5.44 0.99 9.69
C TRP A 36 5.99 2.24 10.37
N LEU A 37 6.32 3.29 9.61
CA LEU A 37 6.73 4.57 10.18
C LEU A 37 5.65 5.21 11.06
N GLY A 38 4.37 4.88 10.84
CA GLY A 38 3.28 5.35 11.69
C GLY A 38 3.43 4.86 13.13
N LEU A 39 3.76 3.57 13.34
CA LEU A 39 4.01 3.01 14.67
C LEU A 39 5.24 3.62 15.33
N VAL A 40 6.33 3.80 14.57
CA VAL A 40 7.54 4.46 15.04
C VAL A 40 7.25 5.90 15.46
N ALA A 41 6.41 6.61 14.71
CA ALA A 41 6.01 7.98 15.02
C ALA A 41 5.19 8.07 16.31
N LEU A 42 4.22 7.17 16.52
CA LEU A 42 3.43 7.09 17.76
C LEU A 42 4.29 6.74 18.97
N ALA A 43 5.19 5.77 18.85
CA ALA A 43 6.14 5.42 19.90
C ALA A 43 7.08 6.60 20.21
N GLY A 44 7.59 7.28 19.19
CA GLY A 44 8.41 8.48 19.33
C GLY A 44 7.68 9.62 20.04
N PHE A 45 6.39 9.83 19.71
CA PHE A 45 5.53 10.78 20.39
C PHE A 45 5.37 10.46 21.87
N ALA A 46 5.07 9.20 22.21
CA ALA A 46 4.92 8.76 23.60
C ALA A 46 6.22 8.98 24.41
N VAL A 47 7.37 8.62 23.85
CA VAL A 47 8.69 8.85 24.48
C VAL A 47 8.95 10.35 24.63
N ALA A 48 8.64 11.16 23.62
CA ALA A 48 8.82 12.61 23.68
C ALA A 48 7.94 13.27 24.76
N ALA A 49 6.70 12.80 24.91
CA ALA A 49 5.76 13.26 25.92
C ALA A 49 6.22 12.90 27.34
N VAL A 50 6.64 11.64 27.57
CA VAL A 50 7.19 11.19 28.86
C VAL A 50 8.43 11.98 29.24
N ARG A 51 9.31 12.28 28.26
CA ARG A 51 10.51 13.11 28.46
C ARG A 51 10.23 14.61 28.48
N ARG A 52 8.96 15.03 28.34
CA ARG A 52 8.50 16.42 28.30
C ARG A 52 9.25 17.31 27.31
N SER A 53 9.63 16.76 26.16
CA SER A 53 10.36 17.49 25.13
C SER A 53 9.40 18.06 24.09
N ALA A 54 9.09 19.36 24.19
CA ALA A 54 8.18 20.03 23.25
C ALA A 54 8.64 19.90 21.78
N VAL A 55 9.94 20.05 21.52
CA VAL A 55 10.50 19.93 20.17
C VAL A 55 10.31 18.52 19.61
N ALA A 56 10.57 17.49 20.41
CA ALA A 56 10.39 16.12 19.96
C ALA A 56 8.91 15.77 19.76
N VAL A 57 8.01 16.30 20.60
CA VAL A 57 6.56 16.16 20.44
C VAL A 57 6.11 16.75 19.10
N VAL A 58 6.49 18.00 18.80
CA VAL A 58 6.13 18.67 17.55
C VAL A 58 6.67 17.90 16.34
N ALA A 59 7.92 17.45 16.38
CA ALA A 59 8.52 16.66 15.31
C ALA A 59 7.79 15.32 15.08
N SER A 60 7.38 14.64 16.15
CA SER A 60 6.58 13.41 16.03
C SER A 60 5.18 13.67 15.48
N VAL A 61 4.52 14.74 15.90
CA VAL A 61 3.21 15.15 15.36
C VAL A 61 3.32 15.45 13.85
N LEU A 62 4.40 16.11 13.42
CA LEU A 62 4.68 16.33 11.99
C LEU A 62 4.77 15.01 11.23
N LEU A 63 5.56 14.05 11.72
CA LEU A 63 5.70 12.73 11.10
C LEU A 63 4.36 11.98 11.04
N ILE A 64 3.56 12.03 12.12
CA ILE A 64 2.22 11.43 12.16
C ILE A 64 1.32 12.08 11.11
N GLY A 65 1.29 13.41 11.03
CA GLY A 65 0.46 14.13 10.06
C GLY A 65 0.84 13.83 8.61
N VAL A 66 2.15 13.77 8.31
CA VAL A 66 2.65 13.35 7.00
C VAL A 66 2.25 11.90 6.69
N TRP A 67 2.37 11.01 7.67
CA TRP A 67 1.97 9.61 7.51
C TRP A 67 0.48 9.48 7.20
N VAL A 68 -0.38 10.16 7.96
CA VAL A 68 -1.83 10.20 7.73
C VAL A 68 -2.13 10.76 6.34
N TRP A 69 -1.45 11.82 5.90
CA TRP A 69 -1.65 12.40 4.58
C TRP A 69 -1.31 11.43 3.45
N VAL A 70 -0.17 10.76 3.55
CA VAL A 70 0.30 9.80 2.53
C VAL A 70 -0.59 8.55 2.49
N PHE A 71 -0.96 8.01 3.66
CA PHE A 71 -1.73 6.77 3.79
C PHE A 71 -3.23 7.01 4.01
N ARG A 72 -3.77 8.20 3.68
CA ARG A 72 -5.18 8.52 3.91
C ARG A 72 -6.16 7.57 3.22
N THR A 73 -5.75 6.95 2.11
CA THR A 73 -6.58 6.03 1.31
C THR A 73 -6.81 4.68 1.98
N VAL A 74 -5.97 4.29 2.95
CA VAL A 74 -6.19 3.06 3.74
C VAL A 74 -6.95 3.31 5.04
N LEU A 75 -7.25 4.58 5.36
CA LEU A 75 -8.09 4.90 6.51
C LEU A 75 -9.55 4.60 6.17
N PRO A 76 -10.37 4.17 7.16
CA PRO A 76 -11.77 3.93 6.94
C PRO A 76 -12.45 5.16 6.31
N PRO A 77 -13.36 4.96 5.34
CA PRO A 77 -14.10 6.06 4.73
C PRO A 77 -14.93 6.79 5.78
N SER A 78 -15.25 8.06 5.51
CA SER A 78 -16.10 8.81 6.42
C SER A 78 -17.52 8.23 6.37
N PRO A 79 -18.22 8.09 7.52
CA PRO A 79 -19.63 7.73 7.49
C PRO A 79 -20.40 8.81 6.72
N GLY A 80 -20.86 8.48 5.51
CA GLY A 80 -21.51 9.41 4.58
C GLY A 80 -21.01 9.34 3.14
N ASP A 81 -19.86 8.70 2.89
CA ASP A 81 -19.45 8.37 1.52
C ASP A 81 -20.46 7.34 0.96
N GLY A 82 -21.16 7.71 -0.11
CA GLY A 82 -22.21 6.89 -0.71
C GLY A 82 -21.68 5.52 -1.18
N PRO A 83 -22.57 4.56 -1.51
CA PRO A 83 -22.15 3.22 -1.91
C PRO A 83 -21.19 3.32 -3.10
N HIS A 84 -19.94 2.90 -2.87
CA HIS A 84 -19.00 2.64 -3.95
C HIS A 84 -19.41 1.32 -4.60
N ASP A 85 -20.17 1.43 -5.69
CA ASP A 85 -20.76 0.30 -6.41
C ASP A 85 -19.76 -0.36 -7.37
N LEU A 86 -18.51 -0.55 -6.92
CA LEU A 86 -17.44 -1.19 -7.69
C LEU A 86 -17.04 -2.50 -7.03
N THR A 87 -17.41 -3.61 -7.66
CA THR A 87 -16.99 -4.95 -7.28
C THR A 87 -15.68 -5.30 -7.97
N VAL A 88 -14.58 -5.34 -7.21
CA VAL A 88 -13.25 -5.70 -7.72
C VAL A 88 -12.86 -7.09 -7.20
N VAL A 89 -12.47 -7.99 -8.11
CA VAL A 89 -11.89 -9.29 -7.78
C VAL A 89 -10.42 -9.29 -8.16
N GLN A 90 -9.56 -9.51 -7.18
CA GLN A 90 -8.12 -9.69 -7.38
C GLN A 90 -7.75 -11.15 -7.11
N HIS A 91 -7.01 -11.78 -8.02
CA HIS A 91 -6.58 -13.15 -7.84
C HIS A 91 -5.20 -13.39 -8.45
N ASN A 92 -4.32 -14.00 -7.66
CA ASN A 92 -3.08 -14.58 -8.15
C ASN A 92 -3.40 -15.88 -8.87
N VAL A 93 -3.14 -15.91 -10.17
CA VAL A 93 -3.59 -17.00 -11.03
C VAL A 93 -2.64 -18.18 -11.10
N SER A 94 -1.44 -18.07 -10.50
CA SER A 94 -0.32 -19.02 -10.60
C SER A 94 0.09 -19.34 -12.04
N ASP A 95 1.40 -19.31 -12.32
CA ASP A 95 1.95 -19.71 -13.61
C ASP A 95 1.80 -21.23 -13.91
N GLU A 96 1.59 -22.02 -12.85
CA GLU A 96 1.35 -23.47 -12.89
C GLU A 96 -0.12 -23.86 -13.07
N ASN A 97 -1.06 -22.90 -13.09
CA ASN A 97 -2.48 -23.21 -13.23
C ASN A 97 -2.80 -23.93 -14.55
N ALA A 98 -3.28 -25.16 -14.42
CA ALA A 98 -3.61 -26.03 -15.54
C ALA A 98 -4.95 -25.67 -16.22
N ASP A 99 -5.82 -24.89 -15.59
CA ASP A 99 -7.15 -24.55 -16.11
C ASP A 99 -7.49 -23.05 -15.93
N PRO A 100 -6.94 -22.17 -16.79
CA PRO A 100 -7.28 -20.75 -16.83
C PRO A 100 -8.78 -20.47 -17.02
N ALA A 101 -9.48 -21.31 -17.80
CA ALA A 101 -10.90 -21.11 -18.09
C ALA A 101 -11.76 -21.32 -16.85
N ARG A 102 -11.46 -22.33 -16.03
CA ARG A 102 -12.12 -22.53 -14.74
C ARG A 102 -11.84 -21.39 -13.78
N ALA A 103 -10.59 -20.91 -13.70
CA ALA A 103 -10.26 -19.76 -12.87
C ALA A 103 -11.12 -18.56 -13.27
N VAL A 104 -11.16 -18.20 -14.56
CA VAL A 104 -11.98 -17.08 -15.04
C VAL A 104 -13.46 -17.26 -14.73
N ARG A 105 -14.05 -18.46 -14.93
CA ARG A 105 -15.46 -18.70 -14.56
C ARG A 105 -15.74 -18.46 -13.08
N ILE A 106 -14.82 -18.84 -12.20
CA ILE A 106 -14.94 -18.59 -10.75
C ILE A 106 -14.88 -17.08 -10.47
N LEU A 107 -13.93 -16.37 -11.08
CA LEU A 107 -13.78 -14.92 -10.91
C LEU A 107 -15.02 -14.16 -11.38
N LEU A 108 -15.57 -14.53 -12.54
CA LEU A 108 -16.77 -13.90 -13.10
C LEU A 108 -18.06 -14.27 -12.35
N GLY A 109 -18.07 -15.38 -11.60
CA GLY A 109 -19.21 -15.78 -10.77
C GLY A 109 -19.58 -14.76 -9.69
N ALA A 110 -18.65 -13.89 -9.30
CA ALA A 110 -18.88 -12.78 -8.37
C ALA A 110 -19.53 -11.55 -9.05
N SER A 111 -19.78 -11.59 -10.36
CA SER A 111 -20.20 -10.42 -11.17
C SER A 111 -19.34 -9.16 -10.93
N PRO A 112 -18.00 -9.26 -11.01
CA PRO A 112 -17.14 -8.12 -10.77
C PRO A 112 -17.20 -7.10 -11.91
N ASP A 113 -17.09 -5.82 -11.56
CA ASP A 113 -16.85 -4.72 -12.50
C ASP A 113 -15.39 -4.68 -12.99
N LEU A 114 -14.45 -5.18 -12.17
CA LEU A 114 -13.02 -5.24 -12.48
C LEU A 114 -12.38 -6.53 -11.97
N VAL A 115 -11.57 -7.17 -12.83
CA VAL A 115 -10.75 -8.33 -12.47
C VAL A 115 -9.26 -7.98 -12.61
N ALA A 116 -8.50 -8.13 -11.52
CA ALA A 116 -7.04 -7.96 -11.50
C ALA A 116 -6.36 -9.33 -11.31
N LEU A 117 -5.49 -9.71 -12.26
CA LEU A 117 -4.75 -10.97 -12.24
C LEU A 117 -3.29 -10.74 -11.85
N GLU A 118 -2.80 -11.47 -10.85
CA GLU A 118 -1.37 -11.50 -10.47
C GLU A 118 -0.71 -12.80 -10.95
N GLU A 119 0.62 -12.79 -11.06
CA GLU A 119 1.43 -13.90 -11.62
C GLU A 119 1.05 -14.31 -13.06
N LEU A 120 0.47 -13.39 -13.83
CA LEU A 120 0.17 -13.64 -15.24
C LEU A 120 1.44 -13.53 -16.09
N THR A 121 1.94 -14.67 -16.55
CA THR A 121 3.12 -14.70 -17.43
C THR A 121 2.76 -14.39 -18.90
N PRO A 122 3.72 -13.91 -19.71
CA PRO A 122 3.51 -13.68 -21.14
C PRO A 122 3.01 -14.91 -21.90
N GLU A 123 3.44 -16.10 -21.51
CA GLU A 123 3.06 -17.37 -22.13
C GLU A 123 1.60 -17.75 -21.82
N ARG A 124 1.11 -17.39 -20.63
CA ARG A 124 -0.27 -17.68 -20.18
C ARG A 124 -1.27 -16.61 -20.59
N LEU A 125 -0.83 -15.38 -20.85
CA LEU A 125 -1.66 -14.24 -21.22
C LEU A 125 -2.67 -14.53 -22.36
N PRO A 126 -2.32 -15.24 -23.46
CA PRO A 126 -3.29 -15.56 -24.50
C PRO A 126 -4.46 -16.41 -24.01
N ALA A 127 -4.22 -17.38 -23.12
CA ALA A 127 -5.26 -18.26 -22.58
C ALA A 127 -6.24 -17.50 -21.67
N TYR A 128 -5.72 -16.62 -20.80
CA TYR A 128 -6.58 -15.76 -19.97
C TYR A 128 -7.37 -14.75 -20.80
N ARG A 129 -6.77 -14.14 -21.85
CA ARG A 129 -7.53 -13.28 -22.78
C ARG A 129 -8.67 -14.02 -23.47
N ALA A 130 -8.42 -15.23 -23.95
CA ALA A 130 -9.43 -16.04 -24.62
C ALA A 130 -10.58 -16.42 -23.65
N ALA A 131 -10.24 -16.75 -22.40
CA ALA A 131 -11.23 -17.09 -21.38
C ALA A 131 -12.05 -15.89 -20.87
N LEU A 132 -11.48 -14.67 -20.91
CA LEU A 132 -12.13 -13.41 -20.53
C LEU A 132 -12.85 -12.72 -21.69
N ALA A 133 -12.76 -13.24 -22.92
CA ALA A 133 -13.46 -12.69 -24.05
C ALA A 133 -14.99 -12.80 -23.83
N PRO A 134 -15.78 -11.79 -24.24
CA PRO A 134 -17.23 -11.80 -24.08
C PRO A 134 -17.92 -12.90 -24.91
#